data_AF-A0A0D0REQ3-F1
#
_entry.id   AF-A0A0D0REQ3-F1
#
_cell.length_a   1.000
_cell.length_b   1.000
_cell.length_c   1.000
_cell.angle_alpha   90.00
_cell.angle_beta   90.00
_cell.angle_gamma   90.00
#
_symmetry.space_group_name_H-M   'P 1'
#
loop_
_entity.id
_entity.type
_entity.pdbx_description
1 polymer ?
#
loop_
_entity_poly.entity_id
_entity_poly.type
_entity_poly.pdbx_seq_one_letter_code
_entity_poly.pdbx_strand_id
1 'polypeptide(L)'
;MCTYPLSKPFLLAILFIKEQLKEPVALLWIVISPAVTFYLLTYARVTGDELYRDYTSATSWFYAFISSSVALFGLAFYIVGRRESGFLRSFVYTKRTKITFLTGQFLAYSFMSVIYCSVFYVLTRGYFGSVALDEWMVIVGRFYMCFLLFSTPALLLTLVPIGFQNSNTLFSICSVAMLALGIGSLSASHPLFNVMGLFNPMGWANRIMLVGVTESAPVVAVVVGLIIVTGWLVFRFLLINPAWSRY
;
A
#
# COMPACT_ATOMS: atom_id res chain seq x y z
N MET A 1 12.68 -32.93 14.25
CA MET A 1 13.20 -31.65 14.78
C MET A 1 12.61 -30.48 13.99
N CYS A 2 11.88 -29.57 14.68
CA CYS A 2 11.62 -28.15 14.38
C CYS A 2 11.22 -27.64 12.97
N THR A 3 10.10 -28.10 12.38
CA THR A 3 9.39 -27.35 11.32
C THR A 3 8.32 -26.38 11.85
N TYR A 4 8.03 -26.42 13.15
CA TYR A 4 6.96 -25.66 13.82
C TYR A 4 7.07 -24.12 13.89
N PRO A 5 8.25 -23.45 13.84
CA PRO A 5 8.28 -21.98 13.94
C PRO A 5 7.94 -21.27 12.62
N LEU A 6 8.27 -21.87 11.47
CA LEU A 6 8.11 -21.26 10.14
C LEU A 6 6.66 -21.30 9.62
N SER A 7 5.85 -22.28 10.04
CA SER A 7 4.46 -22.41 9.58
C SER A 7 3.50 -21.40 10.24
N LYS A 8 3.82 -20.92 11.44
CA LYS A 8 2.92 -20.04 12.22
C LYS A 8 2.61 -18.71 11.53
N PRO A 9 3.58 -17.98 10.95
CA PRO A 9 3.29 -16.76 10.20
C PRO A 9 2.35 -17.02 9.01
N PHE A 10 2.51 -18.12 8.28
CA PHE A 10 1.64 -18.46 7.15
C PHE A 10 0.21 -18.83 7.60
N LEU A 11 0.07 -19.61 8.66
CA LEU A 11 -1.24 -19.93 9.23
C LEU A 11 -1.97 -18.66 9.68
N LEU A 12 -1.23 -17.73 10.31
CA LEU A 12 -1.78 -16.45 10.73
C LEU A 12 -2.11 -15.55 9.52
N ALA A 13 -1.28 -15.55 8.48
CA ALA A 13 -1.56 -14.82 7.25
C ALA A 13 -2.86 -15.30 6.60
N ILE A 14 -3.07 -16.63 6.52
CA ILE A 14 -4.32 -17.21 6.01
C ILE A 14 -5.52 -16.79 6.87
N LEU A 15 -5.37 -16.78 8.20
CA LEU A 15 -6.40 -16.30 9.11
C LEU A 15 -6.77 -14.84 8.82
N PHE A 16 -5.77 -13.96 8.69
CA PHE A 16 -5.99 -12.55 8.41
C PHE A 16 -6.61 -12.33 7.03
N ILE A 17 -6.19 -13.06 5.99
CA ILE A 17 -6.83 -13.03 4.68
C ILE A 17 -8.31 -13.41 4.79
N LYS A 18 -8.62 -14.49 5.53
CA LYS A 18 -10.02 -14.90 5.77
C LYS A 18 -10.83 -13.83 6.50
N GLU A 19 -10.24 -13.17 7.49
CA GLU A 19 -10.90 -12.06 8.19
C GLU A 19 -11.20 -10.90 7.24
N GLN A 20 -10.24 -10.50 6.40
CA GLN A 20 -10.44 -9.43 5.41
C GLN A 20 -11.57 -9.79 4.44
N LEU A 21 -11.62 -11.02 3.94
CA LEU A 21 -12.66 -11.46 3.02
C LEU A 21 -14.07 -11.51 3.63
N LYS A 22 -14.22 -11.48 4.96
CA LYS A 22 -15.54 -11.39 5.63
C LYS A 22 -16.15 -10.00 5.57
N GLU A 23 -15.32 -8.95 5.42
CA GLU A 23 -15.76 -7.56 5.33
C GLU A 23 -15.37 -6.95 3.97
N PRO A 24 -15.90 -7.48 2.85
CA PRO A 24 -15.42 -7.15 1.51
C PRO A 24 -15.73 -5.70 1.12
N VAL A 25 -16.69 -5.04 1.77
CA VAL A 25 -17.17 -3.71 1.38
C VAL A 25 -16.05 -2.68 1.43
N ALA A 26 -15.28 -2.64 2.52
CA ALA A 26 -14.15 -1.71 2.65
C ALA A 26 -13.04 -2.01 1.64
N LEU A 27 -12.80 -3.30 1.35
CA LEU A 27 -11.81 -3.74 0.36
C LEU A 27 -12.24 -3.32 -1.05
N LEU A 28 -13.49 -3.59 -1.41
CA LEU A 28 -14.02 -3.27 -2.73
C LEU A 28 -14.00 -1.76 -2.99
N TRP A 29 -14.26 -0.93 -1.98
CA TRP A 29 -14.22 0.53 -2.13
C TRP A 29 -12.83 1.07 -2.47
N ILE A 30 -11.75 0.45 -1.98
CA ILE A 30 -10.36 0.84 -2.29
C ILE A 30 -10.05 0.71 -3.80
N VAL A 31 -10.73 -0.20 -4.51
CA VAL A 31 -10.50 -0.45 -5.95
C VAL A 31 -11.59 0.15 -6.83
N ILE A 32 -12.86 0.00 -6.43
CA ILE A 32 -14.00 0.46 -7.21
C ILE A 32 -13.95 1.97 -7.37
N SER A 33 -13.64 2.74 -6.31
CA SER A 33 -13.57 4.20 -6.43
C SER A 33 -12.53 4.64 -7.48
N PRO A 34 -11.26 4.20 -7.44
CA PRO A 34 -10.30 4.45 -8.51
C PRO A 34 -10.76 3.99 -9.89
N ALA A 35 -11.40 2.83 -10.00
CA ALA A 35 -11.87 2.29 -11.28
C ALA A 35 -12.99 3.16 -11.88
N VAL A 36 -13.96 3.57 -11.06
CA VAL A 36 -15.04 4.48 -11.48
C VAL A 36 -14.46 5.84 -11.88
N THR A 37 -13.55 6.39 -11.08
CA THR A 37 -12.87 7.65 -11.42
C THR A 37 -12.09 7.55 -12.72
N PHE A 38 -11.43 6.42 -12.99
CA PHE A 38 -10.77 6.15 -14.27
C PHE A 38 -11.77 6.27 -15.43
N TYR A 39 -12.91 5.57 -15.37
CA TYR A 39 -13.94 5.64 -16.42
C TYR A 39 -14.57 7.03 -16.57
N LEU A 40 -14.80 7.75 -15.47
CA LEU A 40 -15.32 9.12 -15.53
C LEU A 40 -14.33 10.06 -16.20
N LEU A 41 -13.04 9.94 -15.89
CA LEU A 41 -12.00 10.77 -16.49
C LEU A 41 -11.77 10.44 -17.97
N THR A 42 -11.80 9.16 -18.35
CA THR A 42 -11.68 8.77 -19.76
C THR A 42 -12.90 9.25 -20.55
N TYR A 43 -14.11 9.12 -20.00
CA TYR A 43 -15.34 9.63 -20.63
C TYR A 43 -15.35 11.17 -20.77
N ALA A 44 -14.86 11.89 -19.76
CA ALA A 44 -14.79 13.35 -19.81
C ALA A 44 -13.73 13.89 -20.79
N ARG A 45 -12.74 13.07 -21.16
CA ARG A 45 -11.59 13.46 -22.01
C ARG A 45 -11.69 12.95 -23.47
N VAL A 46 -12.87 12.53 -23.95
CA VAL A 46 -13.11 11.98 -25.31
C VAL A 46 -12.97 13.03 -26.44
N THR A 47 -12.04 13.97 -26.33
CA THR A 47 -11.56 14.79 -27.43
C THR A 47 -10.34 14.13 -28.08
N GLY A 48 -10.59 13.24 -29.04
CA GLY A 48 -9.75 12.94 -30.22
C GLY A 48 -8.37 12.28 -30.06
N ASP A 49 -7.52 12.72 -29.14
CA ASP A 49 -6.07 12.44 -29.16
C ASP A 49 -5.63 11.21 -28.31
N GLU A 50 -6.51 10.64 -27.50
CA GLU A 50 -6.12 9.62 -26.49
C GLU A 50 -6.20 8.15 -26.93
N LEU A 51 -6.60 7.85 -28.17
CA LEU A 51 -6.68 6.48 -28.70
C LEU A 51 -5.32 5.75 -28.75
N TYR A 52 -4.21 6.47 -28.53
CA TYR A 52 -2.84 5.95 -28.53
C TYR A 52 -2.14 5.98 -27.16
N ARG A 53 -2.84 6.28 -26.06
CA ARG A 53 -2.20 6.25 -24.73
C ARG A 53 -1.94 4.82 -24.28
N ASP A 54 -0.68 4.55 -23.92
CA ASP A 54 -0.28 3.29 -23.29
C ASP A 54 -1.02 3.09 -21.95
N TYR A 55 -1.43 1.85 -21.66
CA TYR A 55 -2.23 1.51 -20.47
C TYR A 55 -1.56 1.99 -19.19
N THR A 56 -0.26 1.80 -19.06
CA THR A 56 0.52 2.19 -17.87
C THR A 56 0.52 3.71 -17.68
N SER A 57 0.57 4.47 -18.78
CA SER A 57 0.54 5.93 -18.74
C SER A 57 -0.78 6.46 -18.16
N ALA A 58 -1.90 5.86 -18.54
CA ALA A 58 -3.23 6.25 -18.09
C ALA A 58 -3.55 5.80 -16.66
N THR A 59 -2.94 4.70 -16.20
CA THR A 59 -3.32 4.03 -14.94
C THR A 59 -2.32 4.18 -13.79
N SER A 60 -1.10 4.64 -14.07
CA SER A 60 0.01 4.78 -13.11
C SER A 60 -0.36 5.46 -11.79
N TRP A 61 -1.02 6.62 -11.84
CA TRP A 61 -1.46 7.35 -10.64
C TRP A 61 -2.51 6.60 -9.82
N PHE A 62 -3.40 5.85 -10.47
CA PHE A 62 -4.40 5.03 -9.78
C PHE A 62 -3.74 3.86 -9.07
N TYR A 63 -2.80 3.18 -9.71
CA TYR A 63 -2.02 2.12 -9.07
C TYR A 63 -1.22 2.63 -7.86
N ALA A 64 -0.59 3.80 -7.98
CA ALA A 64 0.09 4.45 -6.87
C ALA A 64 -0.89 4.70 -5.70
N PHE A 65 -2.08 5.25 -5.97
CA PHE A 65 -3.11 5.50 -4.95
C PHE A 65 -3.66 4.22 -4.30
N ILE A 66 -3.91 3.18 -5.08
CA ILE A 66 -4.37 1.89 -4.55
C ILE A 66 -3.28 1.29 -3.66
N SER A 67 -2.02 1.31 -4.11
CA SER A 67 -0.90 0.78 -3.32
C SER A 67 -0.71 1.54 -1.99
N SER A 68 -0.87 2.86 -1.98
CA SER A 68 -0.82 3.66 -0.75
C SER A 68 -1.97 3.34 0.19
N SER A 69 -3.17 3.16 -0.36
CA SER A 69 -4.38 2.82 0.41
C SER A 69 -4.26 1.45 1.05
N VAL A 70 -3.74 0.45 0.33
CA VAL A 70 -3.51 -0.90 0.85
C VAL A 70 -2.45 -0.90 1.97
N ALA A 71 -1.40 -0.09 1.85
CA ALA A 71 -0.37 0.02 2.89
C ALA A 71 -0.89 0.75 4.15
N LEU A 72 -1.59 1.88 3.98
CA LEU A 72 -2.06 2.69 5.10
C LEU A 72 -3.27 2.08 5.80
N PHE A 73 -4.36 1.87 5.07
CA PHE A 73 -5.64 1.41 5.62
C PHE A 73 -5.73 -0.11 5.75
N GLY A 74 -4.94 -0.83 4.96
CA GLY A 74 -4.81 -2.27 5.10
C GLY A 74 -3.77 -2.63 6.16
N LEU A 75 -2.50 -2.56 5.77
CA LEU A 75 -1.40 -3.08 6.58
C LEU A 75 -1.28 -2.37 7.95
N ALA A 76 -1.12 -1.05 7.95
CA ALA A 76 -0.83 -0.29 9.17
C ALA A 76 -2.07 -0.11 10.07
N PHE A 77 -3.22 0.21 9.49
CA PHE A 77 -4.43 0.48 10.26
C PHE A 77 -4.94 -0.76 10.99
N TYR A 78 -4.79 -1.94 10.38
CA TYR A 78 -5.08 -3.21 11.05
C TYR A 78 -4.21 -3.43 12.29
N ILE A 79 -2.91 -3.10 12.23
CA ILE A 79 -2.00 -3.20 13.39
C ILE A 79 -2.48 -2.28 14.51
N VAL A 80 -2.85 -1.03 14.17
CA VAL A 80 -3.43 -0.08 15.13
C VAL A 80 -4.74 -0.62 15.71
N GLY A 81 -5.65 -1.16 14.91
CA GLY A 81 -6.92 -1.74 15.39
C GLY A 81 -6.73 -2.92 16.34
N ARG A 82 -5.77 -3.81 16.05
CA ARG A 82 -5.38 -4.91 16.96
C ARG A 82 -4.72 -4.40 18.24
N ARG A 83 -4.03 -3.26 18.21
CA ARG A 83 -3.51 -2.61 19.41
C ARG A 83 -4.64 -2.05 20.28
N GLU A 84 -5.55 -1.29 19.67
CA GLU A 84 -6.63 -0.59 20.39
C GLU A 84 -7.68 -1.54 21.00
N SER A 85 -7.91 -2.69 20.37
CA SER A 85 -8.74 -3.77 20.94
C SER A 85 -8.06 -4.54 22.09
N GLY A 86 -6.80 -4.24 22.40
CA GLY A 86 -6.01 -4.97 23.41
C GLY A 86 -5.50 -6.33 22.95
N PHE A 87 -5.78 -6.74 21.71
CA PHE A 87 -5.33 -8.03 21.16
C PHE A 87 -3.80 -8.17 21.20
N LEU A 88 -3.07 -7.11 20.84
CA LEU A 88 -1.60 -7.15 20.90
C LEU A 88 -1.10 -7.39 22.33
N ARG A 89 -1.73 -6.78 23.33
CA ARG A 89 -1.39 -6.95 24.75
C ARG A 89 -1.60 -8.37 25.23
N SER A 90 -2.72 -8.97 24.86
CA SER A 90 -3.08 -10.31 25.33
C SER A 90 -2.30 -11.42 24.63
N PHE A 91 -1.98 -11.27 23.34
CA PHE A 91 -1.46 -12.38 22.52
C PHE A 91 -0.07 -12.12 21.89
N VAL A 92 0.32 -10.86 21.72
CA VAL A 92 1.50 -10.43 20.94
C VAL A 92 2.52 -9.68 21.81
N TYR A 93 2.71 -10.15 23.05
CA TYR A 93 3.61 -9.49 24.00
C TYR A 93 5.06 -10.02 23.98
N THR A 94 5.28 -11.27 23.60
CA THR A 94 6.63 -11.87 23.54
C THR A 94 7.34 -11.52 22.23
N LYS A 95 8.68 -11.51 22.22
CA LYS A 95 9.47 -11.31 20.99
C LYS A 95 9.08 -12.29 19.88
N ARG A 96 8.85 -13.56 20.21
CA ARG A 96 8.49 -14.60 19.24
C ARG A 96 7.11 -14.37 18.64
N THR A 97 6.13 -14.01 19.45
CA THR A 97 4.76 -13.73 18.96
C THR A 97 4.72 -12.43 18.17
N LYS A 98 5.50 -11.41 18.54
CA LYS A 98 5.68 -10.17 17.74
C LYS A 98 6.17 -10.43 16.31
N ILE A 99 7.27 -11.18 16.15
CA ILE A 99 7.78 -11.54 14.81
C ILE A 99 6.71 -12.32 14.04
N THR A 100 6.10 -13.32 14.68
CA THR A 100 5.08 -14.15 14.04
C THR A 100 3.89 -13.32 13.55
N PHE A 101 3.42 -12.38 14.37
CA PHE A 101 2.34 -11.46 14.03
C PHE A 101 2.71 -10.52 12.89
N LEU A 102 3.84 -9.81 13.00
CA LEU A 102 4.26 -8.84 11.98
C LEU A 102 4.54 -9.51 10.64
N THR A 103 5.23 -10.66 10.62
CA THR A 103 5.47 -11.42 9.40
C THR A 103 4.17 -11.96 8.81
N GLY A 104 3.27 -12.52 9.63
CA GLY A 104 1.96 -13.00 9.16
C GLY A 104 1.11 -11.88 8.58
N GLN A 105 1.07 -10.73 9.23
CA GLN A 105 0.36 -9.53 8.78
C GLN A 105 0.93 -8.98 7.46
N PHE A 106 2.26 -8.90 7.35
CA PHE A 106 2.91 -8.45 6.13
C PHE A 106 2.71 -9.40 4.96
N LEU A 107 2.73 -10.72 5.21
CA LEU A 107 2.43 -11.74 4.19
C LEU A 107 0.97 -11.68 3.73
N ALA A 108 0.02 -11.52 4.67
CA ALA A 108 -1.38 -11.36 4.35
C ALA A 108 -1.61 -10.16 3.43
N TYR A 109 -1.04 -8.99 3.77
CA TYR A 109 -1.20 -7.80 2.95
C TYR A 109 -0.36 -7.81 1.67
N SER A 110 0.76 -8.53 1.62
CA SER A 110 1.46 -8.80 0.36
C SER A 110 0.55 -9.56 -0.60
N PHE A 111 -0.13 -10.62 -0.12
CA PHE A 111 -1.11 -11.35 -0.93
C PHE A 111 -2.31 -10.49 -1.33
N MET A 112 -2.90 -9.76 -0.38
CA MET A 112 -4.02 -8.87 -0.67
C MET A 112 -3.63 -7.80 -1.69
N SER A 113 -2.43 -7.23 -1.62
CA SER A 113 -1.94 -6.23 -2.58
C SER A 113 -1.98 -6.74 -4.02
N VAL A 114 -1.62 -8.02 -4.25
CA VAL A 114 -1.71 -8.65 -5.57
C VAL A 114 -3.16 -8.80 -6.02
N ILE A 115 -4.07 -9.18 -5.12
CA ILE A 115 -5.51 -9.22 -5.42
C ILE A 115 -6.01 -7.83 -5.83
N TYR A 116 -5.71 -6.80 -5.04
CA TYR A 116 -6.11 -5.42 -5.31
C TYR A 116 -5.64 -4.94 -6.68
N CYS A 117 -4.37 -5.16 -7.00
CA CYS A 117 -3.79 -4.86 -8.30
C CYS A 117 -4.53 -5.60 -9.43
N SER A 118 -4.78 -6.90 -9.24
CA SER A 118 -5.41 -7.75 -10.25
C SER A 118 -6.85 -7.35 -10.53
N VAL A 119 -7.63 -7.04 -9.49
CA VAL A 119 -9.02 -6.57 -9.66
C VAL A 119 -9.04 -5.26 -10.42
N PHE A 120 -8.19 -4.29 -10.06
CA PHE A 120 -8.12 -3.02 -10.78
C PHE A 120 -7.68 -3.19 -12.24
N TYR A 121 -6.69 -4.07 -12.49
CA TYR A 121 -6.25 -4.41 -13.84
C TYR A 121 -7.40 -4.96 -14.68
N VAL A 122 -8.11 -5.98 -14.19
CA VAL A 122 -9.25 -6.58 -14.92
C VAL A 122 -10.35 -5.55 -15.18
N LEU A 123 -10.67 -4.70 -14.20
CA LEU A 123 -11.73 -3.69 -14.34
C LEU A 123 -11.41 -2.60 -15.36
N THR A 124 -10.13 -2.24 -15.54
CA THR A 124 -9.73 -1.10 -16.39
C THR A 124 -9.14 -1.53 -17.73
N ARG A 125 -8.48 -2.70 -17.79
CA ARG A 125 -7.78 -3.16 -18.99
C ARG A 125 -8.71 -3.44 -20.16
N GLY A 126 -9.96 -3.84 -19.88
CA GLY A 126 -11.00 -4.06 -20.89
C GLY A 126 -11.27 -2.84 -21.78
N TYR A 127 -11.05 -1.63 -21.26
CA TYR A 127 -11.15 -0.39 -22.07
C TYR A 127 -10.08 -0.31 -23.17
N PHE A 128 -8.89 -0.87 -22.94
CA PHE A 128 -7.75 -0.84 -23.86
C PHE A 128 -7.64 -2.13 -24.70
N GLY A 129 -8.61 -3.04 -24.64
CA GLY A 129 -8.60 -4.32 -25.35
C GLY A 129 -8.39 -5.55 -24.46
N SER A 130 -7.69 -6.57 -24.97
CA SER A 130 -7.56 -7.87 -24.32
C SER A 130 -6.63 -7.87 -23.11
N VAL A 131 -6.95 -8.75 -22.15
CA VAL A 131 -6.15 -8.99 -20.95
C VAL A 131 -4.98 -9.90 -21.31
N ALA A 132 -3.75 -9.47 -21.05
CA ALA A 132 -2.53 -10.21 -21.36
C ALA A 132 -1.80 -10.59 -20.06
N LEU A 133 -1.36 -11.85 -19.94
CA LEU A 133 -0.78 -12.38 -18.69
C LEU A 133 0.62 -11.82 -18.42
N ASP A 134 1.41 -11.65 -19.48
CA ASP A 134 2.74 -11.05 -19.44
C ASP A 134 2.69 -9.59 -18.96
N GLU A 135 1.76 -8.80 -19.51
CA GLU A 135 1.51 -7.43 -19.05
C GLU A 135 1.08 -7.39 -17.58
N TRP A 136 0.16 -8.28 -17.19
CA TRP A 136 -0.29 -8.40 -15.80
C TRP A 136 0.87 -8.69 -14.83
N MET A 137 1.76 -9.62 -15.17
CA MET A 137 2.92 -9.95 -14.33
C MET A 137 3.86 -8.75 -14.15
N VAL A 138 4.08 -7.97 -15.22
CA VAL A 138 4.90 -6.75 -15.16
C VAL A 138 4.23 -5.70 -14.27
N ILE A 139 2.93 -5.49 -14.41
CA ILE A 139 2.16 -4.53 -13.60
C ILE A 139 2.18 -4.94 -12.13
N VAL A 140 1.97 -6.22 -11.81
CA VAL A 140 2.02 -6.73 -10.44
C VAL A 140 3.40 -6.50 -9.82
N GLY A 141 4.48 -6.74 -10.57
CA GLY A 141 5.83 -6.45 -10.10
C GLY A 141 6.06 -4.98 -9.77
N ARG A 142 5.63 -4.07 -10.67
CA ARG A 142 5.72 -2.61 -10.45
C ARG A 142 4.85 -2.17 -9.25
N PHE A 143 3.63 -2.68 -9.17
CA PHE A 143 2.68 -2.38 -8.10
C PHE A 143 3.19 -2.85 -6.74
N TYR A 144 3.77 -4.06 -6.67
CA TYR A 144 4.29 -4.60 -5.43
C TYR A 144 5.44 -3.73 -4.88
N MET A 145 6.30 -3.21 -5.76
CA MET A 145 7.34 -2.25 -5.34
C MET A 145 6.74 -0.95 -4.80
N CYS A 146 5.65 -0.46 -5.38
CA CYS A 146 4.92 0.70 -4.84
C CYS A 146 4.30 0.38 -3.48
N PHE A 147 3.72 -0.80 -3.30
CA PHE A 147 3.22 -1.27 -2.01
C PHE A 147 4.32 -1.31 -0.94
N LEU A 148 5.53 -1.78 -1.26
CA LEU A 148 6.67 -1.75 -0.34
C LEU A 148 7.10 -0.32 0.01
N LEU A 149 7.13 0.57 -0.99
CA LEU A 149 7.44 1.99 -0.81
C LEU A 149 6.49 2.62 0.20
N PHE A 150 5.16 2.43 0.05
CA PHE A 150 4.17 2.98 0.98
C PHE A 150 4.09 2.24 2.31
N SER A 151 4.43 0.95 2.35
CA SER A 151 4.50 0.18 3.59
C SER A 151 5.53 0.75 4.56
N THR A 152 6.60 1.37 4.05
CA THR A 152 7.64 1.99 4.87
C THR A 152 7.09 3.10 5.78
N PRO A 153 6.54 4.23 5.28
CA PRO A 153 5.95 5.25 6.15
C PRO A 153 4.72 4.73 6.90
N ALA A 154 3.90 3.85 6.30
CA ALA A 154 2.72 3.31 6.97
C ALA A 154 3.07 2.53 8.23
N LEU A 155 4.09 1.67 8.18
CA LEU A 155 4.57 0.92 9.33
C LEU A 155 5.20 1.84 10.39
N LEU A 156 5.95 2.87 10.00
CA LEU A 156 6.48 3.85 10.96
C LEU A 156 5.36 4.57 11.71
N LEU A 157 4.25 4.90 11.03
CA LEU A 157 3.10 5.52 11.68
C LEU A 157 2.43 4.62 12.74
N THR A 158 2.56 3.28 12.64
CA THR A 158 2.05 2.37 13.68
C THR A 158 2.76 2.52 15.03
N LEU A 159 3.98 3.08 15.03
CA LEU A 159 4.77 3.36 16.22
C LEU A 159 4.31 4.63 16.95
N VAL A 160 3.43 5.42 16.35
CA VAL A 160 2.86 6.60 17.00
C VAL A 160 1.73 6.15 17.95
N PRO A 161 1.74 6.61 19.22
CA PRO A 161 0.74 6.22 20.23
C PRO A 161 -0.58 6.99 20.04
N ILE A 162 -1.22 6.84 18.88
CA ILE A 162 -2.48 7.50 18.51
C ILE A 162 -3.63 6.51 18.42
N GLY A 163 -4.81 6.85 18.95
CA GLY A 163 -5.98 5.96 18.91
C GLY A 163 -6.47 5.64 17.49
N PHE A 164 -7.41 4.70 17.39
CA PHE A 164 -7.95 4.20 16.11
C PHE A 164 -8.50 5.34 15.23
N GLN A 165 -9.37 6.19 15.78
CA GLN A 165 -9.97 7.31 15.05
C GLN A 165 -8.92 8.29 14.55
N ASN A 166 -7.97 8.68 15.40
CA ASN A 166 -6.89 9.61 15.04
C ASN A 166 -5.97 9.03 13.97
N SER A 167 -5.72 7.71 14.01
CA SER A 167 -4.94 7.02 12.99
C SER A 167 -5.63 7.04 11.63
N ASN A 168 -6.95 6.82 11.60
CA ASN A 168 -7.73 6.90 10.36
C ASN A 168 -7.66 8.30 9.74
N THR A 169 -7.83 9.35 10.55
CA THR A 169 -7.71 10.73 10.11
C THR A 169 -6.29 11.04 9.62
N LEU A 170 -5.26 10.65 10.37
CA LEU A 170 -3.87 10.89 9.99
C LEU A 170 -3.52 10.21 8.67
N PHE A 171 -3.92 8.95 8.48
CA PHE A 171 -3.64 8.20 7.26
C PHE A 171 -4.35 8.84 6.06
N SER A 172 -5.58 9.32 6.26
CA SER A 172 -6.33 10.05 5.22
C SER A 172 -5.64 11.35 4.84
N ILE A 173 -5.21 12.16 5.82
CA ILE A 173 -4.47 13.41 5.59
C ILE A 173 -3.17 13.11 4.84
N CYS A 174 -2.39 12.13 5.29
CA CYS A 174 -1.15 11.74 4.62
C CYS A 174 -1.40 11.29 3.18
N SER A 175 -2.40 10.43 2.94
CA SER A 175 -2.75 9.94 1.60
C SER A 175 -3.13 11.07 0.65
N VAL A 176 -4.00 11.99 1.10
CA VAL A 176 -4.45 13.13 0.28
C VAL A 176 -3.31 14.12 0.05
N ALA A 177 -2.49 14.40 1.07
CA ALA A 177 -1.34 15.30 0.93
C ALA A 177 -0.32 14.76 -0.08
N MET A 178 0.00 13.47 -0.02
CA MET A 178 0.91 12.82 -0.99
C MET A 178 0.36 12.90 -2.42
N LEU A 179 -0.95 12.67 -2.61
CA LEU A 179 -1.59 12.77 -3.91
C LEU A 179 -1.61 14.21 -4.45
N ALA A 180 -1.99 15.18 -3.61
CA ALA A 180 -2.04 16.60 -3.97
C ALA A 180 -0.64 17.14 -4.33
N LEU A 181 0.38 16.80 -3.54
CA LEU A 181 1.78 17.15 -3.85
C LEU A 181 2.27 16.45 -5.11
N GLY A 182 1.81 15.24 -5.38
CA GLY A 182 2.20 14.46 -6.55
C GLY A 182 1.72 15.14 -7.83
N ILE A 183 0.43 15.46 -7.87
CA ILE A 183 -0.19 16.17 -9.00
C ILE A 183 0.38 17.60 -9.10
N GLY A 184 0.50 18.31 -7.98
CA GLY A 184 1.03 19.68 -7.95
C GLY A 184 2.47 19.79 -8.46
N SER A 185 3.31 18.77 -8.21
CA SER A 185 4.69 18.73 -8.71
C SER A 185 4.80 18.60 -10.23
N LEU A 186 3.77 18.09 -10.91
CA LEU A 186 3.76 18.00 -12.38
C LEU A 186 3.52 19.36 -13.06
N SER A 187 2.83 20.27 -12.38
CA SER A 187 2.35 21.53 -12.97
C SER A 187 3.19 22.75 -12.60
N ALA A 188 4.10 22.63 -11.63
CA ALA A 188 4.84 23.76 -11.07
C ALA A 188 6.28 23.83 -11.59
N SER A 189 6.66 24.99 -12.13
CA SER A 189 8.03 25.35 -12.53
C SER A 189 8.88 25.88 -11.37
N HIS A 190 8.30 26.08 -10.18
CA HIS A 190 8.97 26.71 -9.06
C HIS A 190 9.87 25.71 -8.30
N PRO A 191 11.12 26.08 -7.94
CA PRO A 191 12.14 25.16 -7.40
C PRO A 191 11.73 24.46 -6.10
N LEU A 192 10.89 25.08 -5.26
CA LEU A 192 10.34 24.43 -4.07
C LEU A 192 9.52 23.17 -4.40
N PHE A 193 8.75 23.17 -5.50
CA PHE A 193 7.96 22.00 -5.91
C PHE A 193 8.84 20.87 -6.45
N ASN A 194 10.01 21.19 -7.02
CA ASN A 194 11.00 20.18 -7.42
C ASN A 194 11.58 19.45 -6.20
N VAL A 195 11.91 20.18 -5.13
CA VAL A 195 12.40 19.56 -3.89
C VAL A 195 11.30 18.74 -3.22
N MET A 196 10.07 19.26 -3.14
CA MET A 196 8.93 18.53 -2.58
C MET A 196 8.58 17.27 -3.37
N GLY A 197 8.70 17.31 -4.71
CA GLY A 197 8.51 16.15 -5.58
C GLY A 197 9.51 15.03 -5.30
N LEU A 198 10.75 15.38 -4.90
CA LEU A 198 11.81 14.43 -4.60
C LEU A 198 11.56 13.64 -3.30
N PHE A 199 10.82 14.22 -2.34
CA PHE A 199 10.46 13.53 -1.10
C PHE A 199 9.09 12.86 -1.13
N ASN A 200 8.28 13.10 -2.17
CA ASN A 200 6.93 12.57 -2.25
C ASN A 200 6.93 11.10 -2.71
N PRO A 201 6.52 10.13 -1.86
CA PRO A 201 6.45 8.72 -2.24
C PRO A 201 5.50 8.48 -3.41
N MET A 202 4.47 9.31 -3.57
CA MET A 202 3.51 9.19 -4.67
C MET A 202 4.14 9.46 -6.03
N GLY A 203 5.04 10.44 -6.12
CA GLY A 203 5.77 10.74 -7.35
C GLY A 203 6.70 9.59 -7.76
N TRP A 204 7.40 8.99 -6.77
CA TRP A 204 8.23 7.81 -7.01
C TRP A 204 7.42 6.58 -7.39
N ALA A 205 6.28 6.34 -6.75
CA ALA A 205 5.37 5.25 -7.12
C ALA A 205 4.88 5.40 -8.56
N ASN A 206 4.47 6.62 -8.95
CA ASN A 206 4.09 6.91 -10.33
C ASN A 206 5.23 6.62 -11.32
N ARG A 207 6.47 7.05 -11.00
CA ARG A 207 7.65 6.77 -11.83
C ARG A 207 7.93 5.26 -11.97
N ILE A 208 7.84 4.49 -10.88
CA ILE A 208 8.02 3.03 -10.90
C ILE A 208 6.95 2.37 -11.77
N MET A 209 5.70 2.84 -11.70
CA MET A 209 4.61 2.34 -12.54
C MET A 209 4.78 2.66 -14.02
N LEU A 210 5.32 3.82 -14.37
CA LEU A 210 5.54 4.24 -15.76
C LEU A 210 6.79 3.57 -16.37
N VAL A 211 7.93 3.76 -15.71
CA VAL A 211 9.26 3.45 -16.26
C VAL A 211 9.65 2.00 -15.94
N GLY A 212 9.11 1.43 -14.85
CA GLY A 212 9.36 0.05 -14.44
C GLY A 212 10.43 -0.12 -13.37
N VAL A 213 10.54 -1.36 -12.88
CA VAL A 213 11.40 -1.74 -11.74
C VAL A 213 12.88 -1.69 -12.09
N THR A 214 13.25 -2.19 -13.27
CA THR A 214 14.65 -2.25 -13.74
C THR A 214 15.25 -0.87 -13.95
N GLU A 215 14.52 0.01 -14.63
CA GLU A 215 14.96 1.38 -14.88
C GLU A 215 14.92 2.26 -13.62
N SER A 216 14.11 1.88 -12.63
CA SER A 216 14.07 2.50 -11.30
C SER A 216 14.94 1.76 -10.26
N ALA A 217 15.92 0.97 -10.69
CA ALA A 217 16.77 0.14 -9.81
C ALA A 217 17.32 0.86 -8.56
N PRO A 218 17.87 2.10 -8.61
CA PRO A 218 18.38 2.75 -7.40
C PRO A 218 17.26 3.04 -6.39
N VAL A 219 16.09 3.47 -6.87
CA VAL A 219 14.91 3.73 -6.01
C VAL A 219 14.41 2.42 -5.40
N VAL A 220 14.34 1.37 -6.20
CA VAL A 220 13.95 0.02 -5.78
C VAL A 220 14.88 -0.50 -4.69
N ALA A 221 16.20 -0.34 -4.85
CA ALA A 221 17.18 -0.74 -3.84
C ALA A 221 16.98 0.03 -2.52
N VAL A 222 16.72 1.34 -2.59
CA VAL A 222 16.39 2.16 -1.41
C VAL A 222 15.10 1.68 -0.75
N VAL A 223 14.04 1.38 -1.52
CA VAL A 223 12.78 0.86 -0.99
C VAL A 223 12.97 -0.46 -0.26
N VAL A 224 13.74 -1.39 -0.84
CA VAL A 224 14.05 -2.69 -0.21
C VAL A 224 14.88 -2.49 1.07
N GLY A 225 15.88 -1.61 1.06
CA GLY A 225 16.64 -1.28 2.26
C GLY A 225 15.77 -0.67 3.37
N LEU A 226 14.92 0.29 3.02
CA LEU A 226 14.04 0.97 3.96
C LEU A 226 13.00 0.04 4.57
N ILE A 227 12.38 -0.86 3.80
CA ILE A 227 11.38 -1.78 4.36
C ILE A 227 12.01 -2.77 5.35
N ILE A 228 13.25 -3.20 5.12
CA ILE A 228 13.99 -4.06 6.05
C ILE A 228 14.27 -3.31 7.36
N VAL A 229 14.81 -2.09 7.26
CA VAL A 229 15.10 -1.23 8.43
C VAL A 229 13.83 -0.92 9.21
N THR A 230 12.77 -0.49 8.52
CA THR A 230 11.47 -0.20 9.14
C THR A 230 10.85 -1.45 9.75
N GLY A 231 10.91 -2.61 9.09
CA GLY A 231 10.43 -3.87 9.64
C GLY A 231 11.14 -4.23 10.95
N TRP A 232 12.46 -4.01 11.01
CA TRP A 232 13.24 -4.21 12.23
C TRP A 232 12.87 -3.20 13.33
N LEU A 233 12.71 -1.91 12.99
CA LEU A 233 12.27 -0.87 13.93
C LEU A 233 10.89 -1.19 14.50
N VAL A 234 9.93 -1.57 13.65
CA VAL A 234 8.58 -1.93 14.08
C VAL A 234 8.62 -3.15 14.98
N PHE A 235 9.39 -4.18 14.64
CA PHE A 235 9.58 -5.32 15.52
C PHE A 235 10.11 -4.92 16.90
N ARG A 236 11.12 -4.04 16.95
CA ARG A 236 11.77 -3.61 18.19
C ARG A 236 10.85 -2.76 19.06
N PHE A 237 10.12 -1.83 18.45
CA PHE A 237 9.38 -0.77 19.13
C PHE A 237 7.86 -0.90 19.06
N LEU A 238 7.33 -2.03 18.54
CA LEU A 238 5.89 -2.25 18.42
C LEU A 238 5.18 -1.92 19.74
N LEU A 239 4.29 -0.94 19.67
CA LEU A 239 3.41 -0.55 20.76
C LEU A 239 2.35 -1.63 20.95
N ILE A 240 2.29 -2.16 22.16
CA ILE A 240 1.43 -3.29 22.50
C ILE A 240 0.17 -2.81 23.24
N ASN A 241 0.32 -1.76 24.05
CA ASN A 241 -0.77 -1.22 24.86
C ASN A 241 -1.71 -0.35 24.00
N PRO A 242 -3.03 -0.42 24.22
CA PRO A 242 -3.95 0.49 23.58
C PRO A 242 -3.73 1.93 24.07
N ALA A 243 -4.05 2.93 23.26
CA ALA A 243 -3.81 4.34 23.59
C ALA A 243 -4.55 4.80 24.86
N TRP A 244 -5.67 4.15 25.22
CA TRP A 244 -6.44 4.44 26.42
C TRP A 244 -5.90 3.76 27.70
N SER A 245 -5.07 2.72 27.60
CA SER A 245 -4.43 2.08 28.75
C SER A 245 -3.08 2.76 29.01
N ARG A 246 -3.11 3.93 29.69
CA ARG A 246 -1.89 4.67 30.09
C ARG A 246 -1.13 4.07 31.28
N TYR A 247 -1.46 2.83 31.69
CA TYR A 247 -0.83 2.09 32.77
C TYR A 247 -0.49 0.67 32.30
#